data_AF-A0A0L6TZ94-F1
#
_entry.id   AF-A0A0L6TZ94-F1
#
_cell.length_a   1.000
_cell.length_b   1.000
_cell.length_c   1.000
_cell.angle_alpha   90.00
_cell.angle_beta   90.00
_cell.angle_gamma   90.00
#
_symmetry.space_group_name_H-M   'P 1'
#
loop_
_entity.id
_entity.type
_entity.pdbx_description
1 polymer ?
#
loop_
_entity_poly.entity_id
_entity_poly.type
_entity_poly.pdbx_seq_one_letter_code
_entity_poly.pdbx_strand_id
1 'polypeptide(L)'
;MKKYILPFIFIVLGIGCAVAYGIIGSEVAPDGTLMEPFFLIPMGYLFLFLSIITGLIVFIRSLYKKHKNSYRVNSFHNNDTTS
;
A
#
# COMPACT_ATOMS: atom_id res chain seq x y z
N MET A 1 -6.42 -8.68 -12.07
CA MET A 1 -5.74 -7.44 -11.65
C MET A 1 -6.24 -6.87 -10.31
N LYS A 2 -7.37 -7.32 -9.75
CA LYS A 2 -7.97 -6.75 -8.52
C LYS A 2 -7.18 -6.93 -7.21
N LYS A 3 -6.09 -7.71 -7.19
CA LYS A 3 -5.33 -8.06 -5.97
C LYS A 3 -4.65 -6.85 -5.31
N TYR A 4 -4.46 -5.76 -6.06
CA TYR A 4 -3.78 -4.55 -5.59
C TYR A 4 -4.74 -3.38 -5.36
N ILE A 5 -6.05 -3.60 -5.45
CA ILE A 5 -7.03 -2.51 -5.35
C ILE A 5 -7.07 -1.92 -3.92
N LEU A 6 -6.89 -2.78 -2.93
CA LEU A 6 -6.90 -2.40 -1.51
C LEU A 6 -5.70 -1.51 -1.14
N PRO A 7 -4.43 -1.88 -1.41
CA PRO A 7 -3.30 -0.99 -1.15
C PRO A 7 -3.38 0.28 -1.99
N PHE A 8 -3.90 0.22 -3.23
CA PHE A 8 -4.07 1.41 -4.07
C PHE A 8 -5.02 2.44 -3.43
N ILE A 9 -6.14 2.00 -2.86
CA ILE A 9 -7.06 2.88 -2.13
C ILE A 9 -6.38 3.56 -0.95
N PHE A 10 -5.59 2.83 -0.16
CA PHE A 10 -4.85 3.41 0.97
C PHE A 10 -3.78 4.41 0.52
N ILE A 11 -3.12 4.20 -0.61
CA ILE A 11 -2.19 5.19 -1.21
C ILE A 11 -2.94 6.47 -1.56
N VAL A 12 -4.04 6.35 -2.30
CA VAL A 12 -4.84 7.52 -2.71
C VAL A 12 -5.34 8.28 -1.50
N LEU A 13 -5.78 7.56 -0.45
CA LEU A 13 -6.25 8.16 0.79
C LEU A 13 -5.13 8.88 1.56
N GLY A 14 -3.94 8.27 1.65
CA GLY A 14 -2.76 8.89 2.28
C GLY A 14 -2.29 10.15 1.53
N ILE A 15 -2.25 10.11 0.19
CA ILE A 15 -1.96 11.29 -0.64
C ILE A 15 -3.05 12.35 -0.43
N GLY A 16 -4.33 11.95 -0.37
CA GLY A 16 -5.44 12.85 -0.07
C GLY A 16 -5.27 13.59 1.26
N CYS A 17 -4.83 12.90 2.32
CA CYS A 17 -4.50 13.55 3.59
C CYS A 17 -3.35 14.57 3.46
N ALA A 18 -2.29 14.25 2.73
CA ALA A 18 -1.17 15.18 2.51
C ALA A 18 -1.59 16.42 1.70
N VAL A 19 -2.40 16.23 0.66
CA VAL A 19 -2.94 17.32 -0.16
C VAL A 19 -3.90 18.18 0.66
N ALA A 20 -4.81 17.57 1.43
CA ALA A 20 -5.74 18.28 2.29
C ALA A 20 -5.00 19.11 3.37
N TYR A 21 -3.91 18.59 3.93
CA TYR A 21 -3.04 19.36 4.84
C TYR A 21 -2.47 20.61 4.16
N GLY A 22 -1.98 20.46 2.93
CA GLY A 22 -1.46 21.58 2.14
C GLY A 22 -2.52 22.61 1.72
N ILE A 23 -3.78 22.20 1.50
CA ILE A 23 -4.89 23.09 1.13
C ILE A 23 -5.43 23.84 2.35
N ILE A 24 -5.63 23.16 3.49
CA ILE A 24 -6.13 23.79 4.72
C ILE A 24 -5.11 24.80 5.26
N GLY A 25 -3.83 24.46 5.18
CA GLY A 25 -2.75 25.34 5.63
C GLY A 25 -2.70 25.50 7.15
N SER A 26 -2.03 26.57 7.57
CA SER A 26 -1.86 26.97 8.97
C SER A 26 -2.31 28.41 9.11
N GLU A 27 -3.26 28.67 10.01
CA GLU A 27 -3.70 30.02 10.34
C GLU A 27 -3.42 30.31 11.80
N VAL A 28 -2.89 31.50 12.09
CA VAL A 28 -2.72 31.98 13.47
C VAL A 28 -3.99 32.68 13.89
N ALA A 29 -4.66 32.14 14.91
CA ALA A 29 -5.83 32.75 15.51
C ALA A 29 -5.48 34.10 16.16
N PRO A 30 -6.46 34.99 16.38
CA PRO A 30 -6.26 36.28 17.03
C PRO A 30 -5.62 36.19 18.43
N ASP A 31 -5.82 35.06 19.10
CA ASP A 31 -5.26 34.74 20.43
C ASP A 31 -3.81 34.23 20.37
N GLY A 32 -3.19 34.23 19.18
CA GLY A 32 -1.82 33.74 18.95
C GLY A 32 -1.69 32.22 18.86
N THR A 33 -2.80 31.47 18.85
CA THR A 33 -2.80 30.01 18.70
C THR A 33 -2.70 29.62 17.23
N LEU A 34 -1.88 28.60 16.92
CA LEU A 34 -1.78 28.04 15.57
C LEU A 34 -2.89 27.01 15.35
N MET A 35 -3.80 27.33 14.42
CA MET A 35 -4.85 26.44 13.94
C MET A 35 -4.32 25.65 12.75
N GLU A 36 -3.72 24.49 13.05
CA GLU A 36 -3.27 23.54 12.04
C GLU A 36 -4.06 22.23 12.12
N PRO A 37 -4.34 21.59 10.97
CA PRO A 37 -4.98 20.28 10.91
C PRO A 37 -3.98 19.18 11.28
N PHE A 38 -3.39 19.24 12.49
CA PHE A 38 -2.38 18.31 12.98
C PHE A 38 -2.82 16.84 12.88
N PHE A 39 -4.12 16.57 12.97
CA PHE A 39 -4.68 15.23 12.84
C PHE A 39 -4.45 14.59 11.46
N LEU A 40 -4.33 15.38 10.38
CA LEU A 40 -4.12 14.86 9.03
C LEU A 40 -2.72 14.25 8.85
N ILE A 41 -1.72 14.70 9.60
CA ILE A 41 -0.35 14.22 9.46
C ILE A 41 -0.21 12.78 10.02
N PRO A 42 -0.57 12.48 11.28
CA PRO A 42 -0.55 11.11 11.81
C PRO A 42 -1.43 10.15 11.00
N MET A 43 -2.61 10.60 10.56
CA MET A 43 -3.50 9.79 9.74
C MET A 43 -2.92 9.48 8.36
N GLY A 44 -2.29 10.47 7.71
CA GLY A 44 -1.59 10.26 6.44
C GLY A 44 -0.48 9.21 6.55
N TYR A 45 0.35 9.29 7.59
CA TYR A 45 1.39 8.29 7.85
C TYR A 45 0.81 6.90 8.14
N LEU A 46 -0.29 6.81 8.90
CA LEU A 46 -0.99 5.55 9.15
C LEU A 46 -1.45 4.89 7.85
N PHE A 47 -2.13 5.63 6.97
CA PHE A 47 -2.60 5.08 5.69
C PHE A 47 -1.45 4.67 4.77
N LEU A 48 -0.37 5.45 4.72
CA LEU A 48 0.84 5.07 3.98
C LEU A 48 1.46 3.77 4.53
N PHE A 49 1.56 3.66 5.86
CA PHE A 49 2.12 2.48 6.51
C PHE A 49 1.28 1.22 6.23
N LEU A 50 -0.05 1.32 6.37
CA LEU A 50 -0.97 0.23 6.04
C LEU A 50 -0.86 -0.20 4.57
N SER A 51 -0.73 0.76 3.65
CA SER A 51 -0.53 0.49 2.23
C SER A 51 0.74 -0.31 1.97
N ILE A 52 1.87 0.09 2.57
CA ILE A 52 3.15 -0.60 2.39
C ILE A 52 3.03 -2.05 2.89
N ILE A 53 2.47 -2.26 4.08
CA ILE A 53 2.30 -3.60 4.64
C ILE A 53 1.43 -4.47 3.75
N THR A 54 0.24 -3.99 3.37
CA THR A 54 -0.68 -4.77 2.52
C THR A 54 -0.09 -5.02 1.13
N GLY A 55 0.57 -4.04 0.53
CA GLY A 55 1.28 -4.18 -0.74
C GLY A 55 2.36 -5.25 -0.67
N LEU A 56 3.17 -5.24 0.39
CA LEU A 56 4.26 -6.20 0.60
C LEU A 56 3.73 -7.63 0.77
N ILE A 57 2.65 -7.82 1.55
CA ILE A 57 2.00 -9.13 1.73
C ILE A 57 1.50 -9.68 0.39
N VAL A 58 0.83 -8.85 -0.44
CA VAL A 58 0.33 -9.28 -1.74
C VAL A 58 1.49 -9.60 -2.70
N PHE A 59 2.56 -8.80 -2.67
CA PHE A 59 3.75 -9.00 -3.48
C PHE A 59 4.44 -10.33 -3.14
N ILE A 60 4.70 -10.57 -1.85
CA ILE A 60 5.29 -11.82 -1.36
C ILE A 60 4.41 -13.02 -1.76
N ARG A 61 3.10 -12.95 -1.51
CA ARG A 61 2.17 -14.02 -1.93
C ARG A 61 2.20 -14.28 -3.44
N SER A 62 2.36 -13.25 -4.25
CA SER A 62 2.48 -13.37 -5.71
C SER A 62 3.75 -14.13 -6.10
N LEU A 63 4.89 -13.79 -5.48
CA LEU A 63 6.16 -14.48 -5.69
C LEU A 63 6.10 -15.95 -5.28
N TYR A 64 5.56 -16.26 -4.09
CA TYR A 64 5.39 -17.65 -3.64
C TYR A 64 4.50 -18.47 -4.58
N LYS A 65 3.39 -17.88 -5.07
CA LYS A 65 2.49 -18.58 -6.00
C LYS A 65 3.16 -18.86 -7.35
N LYS A 66 4.00 -17.93 -7.83
CA LYS A 66 4.79 -18.10 -9.05
C LYS A 66 5.82 -19.23 -8.88
N HIS A 67 6.55 -19.25 -7.77
CA HIS A 67 7.58 -20.27 -7.53
C HIS A 67 7.00 -21.68 -7.42
N LYS A 68 5.87 -21.84 -6.71
CA LYS A 68 5.18 -23.14 -6.60
C LYS A 68 4.70 -23.65 -7.97
N ASN A 69 4.19 -22.76 -8.83
CA ASN A 69 3.72 -23.15 -10.16
C ASN A 69 4.88 -23.54 -11.09
N SER A 70 6.00 -22.81 -11.05
CA SER A 70 7.19 -23.12 -11.84
C SER A 70 7.83 -24.46 -11.45
N TYR A 71 7.90 -24.80 -10.16
CA TYR A 71 8.36 -26.12 -9.74
C TYR A 71 7.42 -27.25 -10.20
N ARG A 72 6.10 -27.02 -10.13
CA ARG A 72 5.11 -28.04 -10.47
C ARG A 72 5.07 -28.38 -11.97
N VAL A 73 5.27 -27.40 -12.85
CA VAL A 73 5.34 -27.61 -14.31
C VAL A 73 6.62 -28.34 -14.71
N ASN A 74 7.77 -27.95 -14.14
CA ASN A 74 9.03 -28.64 -14.42
C ASN A 74 8.99 -30.10 -13.95
N SER A 75 8.38 -30.41 -12.81
CA SER A 75 8.24 -31.80 -12.36
C SER A 75 7.39 -32.66 -13.29
N PHE A 76 6.35 -32.10 -13.93
CA PHE A 76 5.51 -32.83 -14.87
C PHE A 76 6.28 -33.12 -16.17
N HIS A 77 7.00 -32.11 -16.71
CA HIS A 77 7.78 -32.27 -17.93
C HIS A 77 8.92 -33.30 -17.81
N ASN A 78 9.54 -33.45 -16.63
CA ASN A 78 10.58 -34.46 -16.39
C ASN A 78 10.04 -35.90 -16.30
N ASN A 79 8.76 -36.08 -15.95
CA ASN A 79 8.14 -37.40 -15.91
C ASN A 79 7.74 -37.89 -17.32
N ASP A 80 7.44 -36.98 -18.25
CA ASP A 80 7.06 -37.34 -19.63
C ASP A 80 8.27 -37.70 -20.51
N THR A 81 9.47 -37.20 -20.19
CA THR A 81 10.70 -37.49 -20.95
C THR A 81 11.42 -38.78 -20.52
N THR A 82 10.96 -39.42 -19.44
CA THR A 82 11.58 -40.64 -18.87
C THR A 82 10.78 -41.92 -19.13
N SER A 83 9.67 -41.86 -19.89
CA SER A 83 8.88 -43.03 -20.35
C SER A 83 9.13 -43.38 -21.81
#